data_AF-A0A6G0NYS2-F1
#
_entry.id   AF-A0A6G0NYS2-F1
#
_cell.length_a   1.000
_cell.length_b   1.000
_cell.length_c   1.000
_cell.angle_alpha   90.00
_cell.angle_beta   90.00
_cell.angle_gamma   90.00
#
_symmetry.space_group_name_H-M   'P 1'
#
loop_
_entity.id
_entity.type
_entity.pdbx_description
1 polymer ?
#
loop_
_entity_poly.entity_id
_entity_poly.type
_entity_poly.pdbx_seq_one_letter_code
_entity_poly.pdbx_strand_id
1 'polypeptide(L)'
;MDESSRPPKKKQRSFTVREKRGAVRRMREIGVEEVAHELRCARGTANGWWQQAETLFSFTGHATSKTMKGQGRKVLFPHVPAVVTYMKDVRRDEKALTTRGIMEFMLQIEPAWVASYMQTRGAGS
;
A
#
# COMPACT_ATOMS: atom_id res chain seq x y z
N MET A 1 -1.92 -36.12 -25.36
CA MET A 1 -2.09 -35.59 -23.98
C MET A 1 -2.86 -34.31 -24.10
N ASP A 2 -4.03 -34.23 -23.48
CA ASP A 2 -5.01 -33.16 -23.68
C ASP A 2 -4.65 -31.94 -22.82
N GLU A 3 -4.20 -30.87 -23.48
CA GLU A 3 -3.85 -29.56 -22.90
C GLU A 3 -5.12 -28.72 -22.56
N SER A 4 -6.29 -29.34 -22.36
CA SER A 4 -7.55 -28.62 -22.12
C SER A 4 -8.03 -28.64 -20.66
N SER A 5 -7.31 -29.34 -19.76
CA SER A 5 -7.77 -29.53 -18.37
C SER A 5 -7.19 -28.54 -17.35
N ARG A 6 -6.83 -27.32 -17.73
CA ARG A 6 -6.48 -26.29 -16.73
C ARG A 6 -7.77 -25.68 -16.17
N PRO A 7 -8.06 -25.82 -14.87
CA PRO A 7 -9.27 -25.23 -14.29
C PRO A 7 -9.25 -23.71 -14.49
N PRO A 8 -10.39 -23.09 -14.83
CA PRO A 8 -10.45 -21.65 -15.05
C PRO A 8 -9.95 -20.92 -13.80
N LYS A 9 -9.05 -19.95 -13.98
CA LYS A 9 -8.53 -19.12 -12.88
C LYS A 9 -9.72 -18.52 -12.13
N LYS A 10 -9.89 -18.88 -10.84
CA LYS A 10 -10.95 -18.33 -9.98
C LYS A 10 -10.82 -16.80 -9.99
N LYS A 11 -11.82 -16.12 -10.57
CA LYS A 11 -11.90 -14.66 -10.57
C LYS A 11 -11.92 -14.20 -9.11
N GLN A 12 -10.88 -13.49 -8.67
CA GLN A 12 -10.85 -12.95 -7.31
C GLN A 12 -12.06 -12.05 -7.10
N ARG A 13 -12.93 -12.44 -6.15
CA ARG A 13 -14.03 -11.59 -5.70
C ARG A 13 -13.45 -10.37 -5.01
N SER A 14 -13.79 -9.19 -5.49
CA SER A 14 -13.42 -7.94 -4.85
C SER A 14 -14.53 -7.49 -3.92
N PHE A 15 -14.22 -7.28 -2.65
CA PHE A 15 -15.16 -6.75 -1.65
C PHE A 15 -14.88 -5.28 -1.38
N THR A 16 -15.95 -4.49 -1.34
CA THR A 16 -15.95 -3.08 -0.96
C THR A 16 -15.81 -2.91 0.55
N VAL A 17 -15.38 -1.73 1.02
CA VAL A 17 -15.30 -1.42 2.45
C VAL A 17 -16.66 -1.59 3.14
N ARG A 18 -17.77 -1.25 2.46
CA ARG A 18 -19.13 -1.50 2.96
C ARG A 18 -19.39 -2.98 3.25
N GLU A 19 -19.06 -3.85 2.31
CA GLU A 19 -19.24 -5.30 2.47
C GLU A 19 -18.34 -5.84 3.58
N LYS A 20 -17.08 -5.39 3.64
CA LYS A 20 -16.14 -5.76 4.70
C LYS A 20 -16.64 -5.34 6.09
N ARG A 21 -17.17 -4.12 6.25
CA ARG A 21 -17.78 -3.65 7.51
C ARG A 21 -18.99 -4.48 7.90
N GLY A 22 -19.86 -4.79 6.94
CA GLY A 22 -21.02 -5.67 7.16
C GLY A 22 -20.59 -7.06 7.62
N ALA A 23 -19.57 -7.63 6.97
CA ALA A 23 -18.98 -8.91 7.34
C ALA A 23 -18.44 -8.86 8.79
N VAL A 24 -17.66 -7.84 9.15
CA VAL A 24 -17.10 -7.69 10.50
C VAL A 24 -18.20 -7.53 11.57
N ARG A 25 -19.29 -6.80 11.29
CA ARG A 25 -20.44 -6.73 12.22
C ARG A 25 -21.03 -8.12 12.45
N ARG A 26 -21.26 -8.86 11.37
CA ARG A 26 -21.81 -10.22 11.43
C ARG A 26 -20.86 -11.19 12.13
N MET A 27 -19.55 -11.04 11.96
CA MET A 27 -18.54 -11.85 12.66
C MET A 27 -18.59 -11.67 14.19
N ARG A 28 -19.05 -10.51 14.69
CA ARG A 28 -19.26 -10.31 16.14
C ARG A 28 -20.41 -11.16 16.68
N GLU A 29 -21.37 -11.52 15.83
CA GLU A 29 -22.57 -12.28 16.20
C GLU A 29 -22.36 -13.78 16.03
N ILE A 30 -21.83 -14.20 14.88
CA ILE A 30 -21.78 -15.62 14.47
C ILE A 30 -20.36 -16.17 14.24
N GLY A 31 -19.33 -15.33 14.40
CA GLY A 31 -17.93 -15.72 14.24
C GLY A 31 -17.40 -15.66 12.80
N VAL A 32 -16.07 -15.76 12.67
CA VAL A 32 -15.34 -15.61 11.40
C VAL A 32 -15.62 -16.75 10.42
N GLU A 33 -15.77 -17.97 10.92
CA GLU A 33 -15.93 -19.17 10.11
C GLU A 33 -17.28 -19.19 9.39
N GLU A 34 -18.36 -18.91 10.14
CA GLU A 34 -19.71 -18.88 9.58
C GLU A 34 -19.86 -17.75 8.54
N VAL A 35 -19.32 -16.56 8.83
CA VAL A 35 -19.32 -15.45 7.85
C VAL A 35 -18.50 -15.78 6.60
N ALA A 36 -17.39 -16.51 6.73
CA ALA A 36 -16.61 -16.95 5.57
C ALA A 36 -17.41 -17.92 4.69
N HIS A 37 -18.17 -18.82 5.32
CA HIS A 37 -19.07 -19.74 4.64
C HIS A 37 -20.20 -19.00 3.91
N GLU A 38 -20.92 -18.10 4.60
CA GLU A 38 -21.99 -17.28 4.01
C GLU A 38 -21.52 -16.43 2.83
N LEU A 39 -20.36 -15.79 2.95
CA LEU A 39 -19.80 -14.94 1.91
C LEU A 39 -19.06 -15.73 0.80
N ARG A 40 -18.93 -17.05 0.99
CA ARG A 40 -18.15 -17.95 0.11
C ARG A 40 -16.74 -17.40 -0.16
N CYS A 41 -16.09 -16.90 0.88
CA CYS A 41 -14.70 -16.42 0.83
C CYS A 41 -13.78 -17.33 1.65
N ALA A 42 -12.47 -17.28 1.39
CA ALA A 42 -11.52 -18.01 2.21
C ALA A 42 -11.56 -17.52 3.66
N ARG A 43 -11.45 -18.43 4.64
CA ARG A 43 -11.37 -18.08 6.07
C ARG A 43 -10.28 -17.04 6.34
N GLY A 44 -9.12 -17.16 5.70
CA GLY A 44 -8.03 -16.19 5.82
C GLY A 44 -8.42 -14.77 5.38
N THR A 45 -9.30 -14.64 4.38
CA THR A 45 -9.83 -13.33 3.95
C THR A 45 -10.75 -12.73 5.00
N ALA A 46 -11.69 -13.51 5.53
CA ALA A 46 -12.58 -13.09 6.61
C ALA A 46 -11.80 -12.71 7.87
N ASN A 47 -10.84 -13.54 8.25
CA ASN A 47 -9.95 -13.29 9.39
C ASN A 47 -9.10 -12.03 9.21
N GLY A 48 -8.62 -11.77 7.99
CA GLY A 48 -7.91 -10.53 7.68
C GLY A 48 -8.78 -9.29 7.90
N TRP A 49 -10.07 -9.33 7.55
CA TRP A 49 -10.99 -8.23 7.84
C TRP A 49 -11.28 -8.09 9.32
N TRP A 50 -11.38 -9.20 10.06
CA TRP A 50 -11.52 -9.19 11.51
C TRP A 50 -10.34 -8.50 12.19
N GLN A 51 -9.11 -8.85 11.80
CA GLN A 51 -7.90 -8.19 12.30
C GLN A 51 -7.84 -6.69 11.94
N GLN A 52 -8.38 -6.31 10.78
CA GLN A 52 -8.45 -4.93 10.33
C GLN A 52 -9.76 -4.22 10.72
N ALA A 53 -10.52 -4.75 11.68
CA ALA A 53 -11.85 -4.24 12.02
C ALA A 53 -11.81 -2.75 12.41
N GLU A 54 -10.86 -2.35 13.24
CA GLU A 54 -10.72 -0.96 13.67
C GLU A 54 -10.42 -0.03 12.48
N THR A 55 -9.43 -0.38 11.66
CA THR A 55 -9.11 0.35 10.42
C THR A 55 -10.29 0.42 9.45
N LEU A 56 -11.06 -0.66 9.34
CA LEU A 56 -12.26 -0.71 8.52
C LEU A 56 -13.30 0.28 9.02
N PHE A 57 -13.54 0.38 10.32
CA PHE A 57 -14.52 1.31 10.88
C PHE A 57 -14.04 2.77 10.91
N SER A 58 -12.74 3.01 11.13
CA SER A 58 -12.16 4.37 11.13
C SER A 58 -11.94 4.94 9.73
N PHE A 59 -11.98 4.12 8.67
CA PHE A 59 -11.83 4.58 7.30
C PHE A 59 -12.87 5.64 6.89
N THR A 60 -12.43 6.84 6.51
CA THR A 60 -13.30 7.96 6.12
C THR A 60 -13.53 8.08 4.62
N GLY A 61 -12.92 7.22 3.80
CA GLY A 61 -13.11 7.24 2.35
C GLY A 61 -14.41 6.59 1.88
N HIS A 62 -14.59 6.53 0.56
CA HIS A 62 -15.85 6.08 -0.04
C HIS A 62 -16.16 4.60 0.27
N ALA A 63 -17.37 4.31 0.72
CA ALA A 63 -17.75 2.96 1.17
C ALA A 63 -17.75 1.89 0.06
N THR A 64 -17.92 2.31 -1.21
CA THR A 64 -17.78 1.41 -2.38
C THR A 64 -16.33 1.18 -2.79
N SER A 65 -15.36 1.85 -2.16
CA SER A 65 -13.95 1.59 -2.41
C SER A 65 -13.60 0.16 -2.05
N LYS A 66 -12.78 -0.49 -2.87
CA LYS A 66 -12.29 -1.86 -2.62
C LYS A 66 -11.06 -1.86 -1.71
N THR A 67 -10.36 -0.73 -1.64
CA THR A 67 -9.19 -0.50 -0.81
C THR A 67 -9.50 0.56 0.24
N MET A 68 -8.90 0.43 1.43
CA MET A 68 -9.04 1.41 2.51
C MET A 68 -8.09 2.61 2.34
N LYS A 69 -7.62 2.92 1.11
CA LYS A 69 -6.61 3.94 0.76
C LYS A 69 -5.45 4.06 1.78
N GLY A 70 -4.28 3.55 1.40
CA GLY A 70 -3.05 3.58 2.22
C GLY A 70 -1.91 2.86 1.52
N GLN A 71 -2.23 1.95 0.59
CA GLN A 71 -1.31 1.50 -0.43
C GLN A 71 -1.19 2.56 -1.53
N GLY A 72 -0.41 3.62 -1.28
CA GLY A 72 0.10 4.49 -2.33
C GLY A 72 -0.16 5.98 -2.16
N ARG A 73 0.81 6.65 -1.52
CA ARG A 73 1.75 7.55 -2.22
C ARG A 73 3.09 7.35 -1.52
N LYS A 74 4.12 6.85 -2.22
CA LYS A 74 5.49 6.93 -1.68
C LYS A 74 5.70 8.38 -1.27
N VAL A 75 6.14 8.63 -0.05
CA VAL A 75 6.48 9.99 0.39
C VAL A 75 7.49 10.50 -0.64
N LEU A 76 7.05 11.43 -1.48
CA LEU A 76 7.94 12.08 -2.42
C LEU A 76 8.82 12.99 -1.59
N PHE A 77 10.10 13.03 -1.96
CA PHE A 77 11.03 14.00 -1.40
C PHE A 77 10.40 15.40 -1.46
N PRO A 78 10.40 16.18 -0.37
CA PRO A 78 9.59 17.40 -0.27
C PRO A 78 10.09 18.49 -1.23
N HIS A 79 11.35 18.44 -1.64
CA HIS A 79 11.98 19.49 -2.45
C HIS A 79 12.50 18.99 -3.82
N VAL A 80 11.65 18.26 -4.57
CA VAL A 80 11.99 17.75 -5.92
C VAL A 80 12.53 18.83 -6.88
N PRO A 81 11.99 20.06 -6.94
CA PRO A 81 12.50 21.08 -7.88
C PRO A 81 13.98 21.43 -7.68
N ALA A 82 14.47 21.47 -6.44
CA ALA A 82 15.89 21.73 -6.16
C ALA A 82 16.77 20.58 -6.65
N VAL A 83 16.35 19.33 -6.45
CA VAL A 83 17.09 18.15 -6.94
C VAL A 83 17.17 18.17 -8.46
N VAL A 84 16.07 18.49 -9.15
CA VAL A 84 16.05 18.60 -10.61
C VAL A 84 16.96 19.73 -11.10
N THR A 85 17.02 20.85 -10.38
CA THR A 85 17.90 21.98 -10.70
C THR A 85 19.36 21.57 -10.56
N TYR A 86 19.74 20.95 -9.44
CA TYR A 86 21.07 20.36 -9.23
C TYR A 86 21.45 19.39 -10.36
N MET A 87 20.55 18.47 -10.73
CA MET A 87 20.81 17.51 -11.82
C MET A 87 21.06 18.19 -13.17
N LYS A 88 20.38 19.30 -13.44
CA LYS A 88 20.58 20.10 -14.67
C LYS A 88 21.90 20.85 -14.63
N ASP A 89 22.25 21.43 -13.49
CA ASP A 89 23.49 22.19 -13.34
C ASP A 89 24.72 21.30 -13.43
N VAL A 90 24.73 20.12 -12.78
CA VAL A 90 25.80 19.13 -12.91
C VAL A 90 26.01 18.69 -14.37
N ARG A 91 24.92 18.51 -15.12
CA ARG A 91 25.00 18.17 -16.56
C ARG A 91 25.47 19.34 -17.41
N ARG A 92 25.06 20.57 -17.10
CA ARG A 92 25.52 21.79 -17.79
C ARG A 92 27.02 22.01 -17.59
N ASP A 93 27.53 21.64 -16.41
CA ASP A 93 28.96 21.69 -16.07
C ASP A 93 29.77 20.53 -16.67
N GLU A 94 29.16 19.68 -17.51
CA GLU A 94 29.78 18.48 -18.09
C GLU A 94 30.33 17.48 -17.04
N LYS A 95 29.85 17.58 -15.79
CA LYS A 95 30.23 16.66 -14.70
C LYS A 95 29.35 15.41 -14.71
N ALA A 96 29.91 14.31 -14.24
CA ALA A 96 29.17 13.07 -14.08
C ALA A 96 28.08 13.22 -13.01
N LEU A 97 26.80 13.10 -13.41
CA LEU A 97 25.69 13.03 -12.48
C LEU A 97 25.63 11.64 -11.84
N THR A 98 26.04 11.56 -10.58
CA THR A 98 26.07 10.29 -9.83
C THR A 98 24.91 10.21 -8.83
N THR A 99 24.43 8.99 -8.58
CA THR A 99 23.44 8.73 -7.53
C THR A 99 23.91 9.21 -6.15
N ARG A 100 25.22 9.08 -5.87
CA ARG A 100 25.84 9.56 -4.64
C ARG A 100 25.72 11.08 -4.51
N GLY A 101 26.06 11.84 -5.55
CA GLY A 101 25.94 13.30 -5.52
C GLY A 101 24.50 13.77 -5.34
N ILE A 102 23.53 13.09 -5.97
CA ILE A 102 22.10 13.35 -5.76
C ILE A 102 21.71 13.09 -4.29
N MET A 103 22.16 11.99 -3.69
CA MET A 103 21.88 11.67 -2.28
C MET A 103 22.52 12.67 -1.32
N GLU A 104 23.78 13.06 -1.55
CA GLU A 104 24.47 14.09 -0.76
C GLU A 104 23.74 15.44 -0.84
N PHE A 105 23.30 15.83 -2.02
CA PHE A 105 22.51 17.05 -2.20
C PHE A 105 21.14 16.96 -1.49
N MET A 106 20.45 15.83 -1.57
CA MET A 106 19.20 15.59 -0.83
C MET A 106 19.39 15.67 0.69
N LEU A 107 20.52 15.14 1.21
CA LEU A 107 20.90 15.24 2.61
C LEU A 107 21.20 16.68 3.05
N GLN A 108 21.77 17.50 2.16
CA GLN A 108 22.06 18.91 2.45
C GLN A 108 20.79 19.75 2.59
N ILE A 109 19.80 19.54 1.71
CA ILE A 109 18.61 20.40 1.68
C ILE A 109 17.50 19.93 2.64
N GLU A 110 17.42 18.64 2.94
CA GLU A 110 16.34 18.06 3.77
C GLU A 110 16.83 16.91 4.69
N PRO A 111 17.79 17.15 5.61
CA PRO A 111 18.42 16.10 6.42
C PRO A 111 17.42 15.36 7.32
N ALA A 112 16.47 16.08 7.91
CA ALA A 112 15.45 15.50 8.80
C ALA A 112 14.51 14.55 8.04
N TRP A 113 14.11 14.92 6.82
CA TRP A 113 13.27 14.08 5.96
C TRP A 113 14.01 12.80 5.56
N VAL A 114 15.29 12.92 5.16
CA VAL A 114 16.09 11.76 4.77
C VAL A 114 16.32 10.83 5.97
N ALA A 115 16.62 11.38 7.15
CA ALA A 115 16.76 10.60 8.37
C ALA A 115 15.47 9.84 8.73
N SER A 116 14.32 10.52 8.67
CA SER A 116 13.02 9.88 8.87
C SER A 116 12.76 8.79 7.84
N TYR A 117 13.01 9.04 6.56
CA TYR A 117 12.81 8.07 5.47
C TYR A 117 13.66 6.80 5.65
N MET A 118 14.91 6.94 6.07
CA MET A 118 15.80 5.80 6.32
C MET A 118 15.32 4.95 7.50
N GLN A 119 14.79 5.57 8.56
CA GLN A 119 14.24 4.87 9.72
C GLN A 119 12.97 4.07 9.35
N THR A 120 12.07 4.64 8.55
CA THR A 120 10.83 3.95 8.15
C THR A 120 11.08 2.80 7.18
N ARG A 121 12.13 2.88 6.35
CA ARG A 121 12.54 1.78 5.45
C ARG A 121 13.23 0.64 6.22
N GLY A 122 13.93 0.94 7.31
CA GLY A 122 14.57 -0.07 8.16
C GLY A 122 13.59 -0.85 9.06
N ALA A 123 12.39 -0.32 9.28
CA ALA A 123 11.36 -0.92 10.13
C ALA A 123 10.33 -1.78 9.37
N GLY A 124 10.56 -2.08 8.08
CA GLY A 124 9.60 -2.78 7.25
C GLY A 124 10.23 -3.68 6.20
N SER A 125 10.63 -4.89 6.60
CA SER A 125 10.64 -6.12 5.80
C SER A 125 10.58 -7.33 6.72
#